data_AF-A0A0B1SPZ1-F1
#
_entry.id   AF-A0A0B1SPZ1-F1
#
_cell.length_a   1.000
_cell.length_b   1.000
_cell.length_c   1.000
_cell.angle_alpha   90.00
_cell.angle_beta   90.00
_cell.angle_gamma   90.00
#
_symmetry.space_group_name_H-M   'P 1'
#
loop_
_entity.id
_entity.type
_entity.pdbx_description
1 polymer ?
#
loop_
_entity_poly.entity_id
_entity_poly.type
_entity_poly.pdbx_seq_one_letter_code
_entity_poly.pdbx_strand_id
1 'polypeptide(L)'
;MIEALRKQVTEQSLNTTDLGTRSEKMAAQLRDIQEVVASKTLQLEVVDQRKRRLEEENSTLRKRLERAKKSEKLGSTDAVLMEEIRELKDVLTCPSCKVNRKDAILTKCFHVFCMKCLKARYDTRQRKCPKCNAGFGANDFHRLAALPHHLRYVSAFVYYSVVLFSQLICASSRSNAFILKLGCISFLRD
;
A
#
# COMPACT_ATOMS: atom_id res chain seq x y z
N MET A 1 68.89 -80.69 -6.00
CA MET A 1 68.86 -79.72 -4.88
C MET A 1 69.21 -78.30 -5.33
N ILE A 2 70.34 -78.07 -6.03
CA ILE A 2 70.76 -76.73 -6.49
C ILE A 2 69.77 -76.09 -7.48
N GLU A 3 69.20 -76.85 -8.43
CA GLU A 3 68.20 -76.32 -9.39
C GLU A 3 66.89 -75.87 -8.73
N ALA A 4 66.45 -76.55 -7.66
CA ALA A 4 65.25 -76.17 -6.93
C ALA A 4 65.46 -74.81 -6.20
N LEU A 5 66.62 -74.61 -5.60
CA LEU A 5 67.00 -73.33 -5.00
C LEU A 5 67.10 -72.21 -6.03
N ARG A 6 67.64 -72.49 -7.23
CA ARG A 6 67.66 -71.52 -8.34
C ARG A 6 66.24 -71.11 -8.76
N LYS A 7 65.32 -72.07 -8.92
CA LYS A 7 63.91 -71.78 -9.21
C LYS A 7 63.25 -70.94 -8.12
N GLN A 8 63.49 -71.27 -6.85
CA GLN A 8 62.93 -70.54 -5.72
C GLN A 8 63.45 -69.09 -5.65
N VAL A 9 64.74 -68.86 -5.94
CA VAL A 9 65.31 -67.49 -6.02
C VAL A 9 64.69 -66.71 -7.18
N THR A 10 64.49 -67.34 -8.34
CA THR A 10 63.81 -66.67 -9.47
C THR A 10 62.35 -66.35 -9.16
N GLU A 11 61.62 -67.26 -8.52
CA GLU A 11 60.23 -67.02 -8.11
C GLU A 11 60.12 -65.90 -7.07
N GLN A 12 61.01 -65.87 -6.09
CA GLN A 12 61.04 -64.78 -5.12
C GLN A 12 61.40 -63.45 -5.76
N SER A 13 62.35 -63.43 -6.70
CA SER A 13 62.69 -62.23 -7.47
C SER A 13 61.51 -61.74 -8.31
N LEU A 14 60.73 -62.64 -8.91
CA LEU A 14 59.55 -62.26 -9.67
C LEU A 14 58.46 -61.71 -8.74
N ASN A 15 58.22 -62.35 -7.60
CA ASN A 15 57.24 -61.88 -6.62
C ASN A 15 57.59 -60.50 -6.04
N THR A 16 58.87 -60.21 -5.75
CA THR A 16 59.27 -58.89 -5.26
C THR A 16 59.07 -57.81 -6.32
N THR A 17 59.35 -58.12 -7.60
CA THR A 17 59.07 -57.19 -8.70
C THR A 17 57.58 -56.94 -8.89
N ASP A 18 56.74 -57.98 -8.83
CA ASP A 18 55.28 -57.84 -8.96
C ASP A 18 54.69 -56.98 -7.83
N LEU A 19 55.07 -57.25 -6.58
CA LEU A 19 54.69 -56.44 -5.42
C LEU A 19 55.16 -54.99 -5.54
N GLY A 20 56.36 -54.76 -6.09
CA GLY A 20 56.88 -53.42 -6.39
C GLY A 20 55.98 -52.67 -7.39
N THR A 21 55.66 -53.28 -8.53
CA THR A 21 54.78 -52.63 -9.53
C THR A 21 53.37 -52.38 -8.99
N ARG A 22 52.86 -53.25 -8.12
CA ARG A 22 51.55 -53.07 -7.47
C ARG A 22 51.58 -51.92 -6.46
N SER A 23 52.66 -51.80 -5.70
CA SER A 23 52.88 -50.67 -4.79
C SER A 23 52.96 -49.34 -5.54
N GLU A 24 53.69 -49.30 -6.66
CA GLU A 24 53.78 -48.12 -7.53
C GLU A 24 52.42 -47.71 -8.12
N LYS A 25 51.64 -48.69 -8.60
CA LYS A 25 50.27 -48.45 -9.08
C LYS A 25 49.38 -47.88 -7.98
N MET A 26 49.41 -48.45 -6.78
CA MET A 26 48.65 -47.94 -5.64
C MET A 26 49.09 -46.52 -5.24
N ALA A 27 50.40 -46.24 -5.27
CA ALA A 27 50.94 -44.91 -4.99
C ALA A 27 50.50 -43.87 -6.04
N ALA A 28 50.43 -44.26 -7.32
CA ALA A 28 49.89 -43.41 -8.38
C ALA A 28 48.40 -43.13 -8.16
N GLN A 29 47.60 -44.16 -7.88
CA GLN A 29 46.17 -44.00 -7.59
C GLN A 29 45.92 -43.10 -6.36
N LEU A 30 46.75 -43.19 -5.33
CA LEU A 30 46.64 -42.31 -4.15
C LEU A 30 46.89 -40.84 -4.51
N ARG A 31 47.88 -40.55 -5.38
CA ARG A 31 48.13 -39.17 -5.84
C ARG A 31 46.96 -38.62 -6.64
N ASP A 32 46.41 -39.41 -7.57
CA ASP A 32 45.26 -38.99 -8.38
C ASP A 32 44.03 -38.72 -7.49
N ILE A 33 43.78 -39.58 -6.50
CA ILE A 33 42.69 -39.38 -5.53
C ILE A 33 42.93 -38.11 -4.71
N GLN A 34 44.15 -37.87 -4.24
CA GLN A 34 44.49 -36.66 -3.48
C GLN A 34 44.25 -35.39 -4.31
N GLU A 35 44.61 -35.40 -5.59
CA GLU A 35 44.36 -34.27 -6.49
C GLU A 35 42.86 -34.04 -6.71
N VAL A 36 42.10 -35.11 -6.96
CA VAL A 36 40.64 -35.03 -7.12
C VAL A 36 39.96 -34.52 -5.84
N VAL A 37 40.41 -34.98 -4.67
CA VAL A 37 39.89 -34.52 -3.37
C VAL A 37 40.21 -33.04 -3.15
N ALA A 38 41.43 -32.60 -3.47
CA ALA A 38 41.81 -31.18 -3.37
C ALA A 38 40.94 -30.30 -4.29
N SER A 39 40.77 -30.73 -5.55
CA SER A 39 39.93 -30.02 -6.52
C SER A 39 38.46 -29.92 -6.08
N LYS A 40 37.88 -31.02 -5.62
CA LYS A 40 36.49 -31.05 -5.13
C LYS A 40 36.30 -30.22 -3.87
N THR A 41 37.28 -30.21 -2.96
CA THR A 41 37.23 -29.38 -1.75
C THR A 41 37.13 -27.90 -2.13
N LEU A 42 37.96 -27.44 -3.08
CA LEU A 42 37.91 -26.07 -3.57
C LEU A 42 36.57 -25.74 -4.24
N GLN A 43 36.01 -26.67 -5.03
CA GLN A 43 34.69 -26.49 -5.64
C GLN A 43 33.57 -26.37 -4.61
N LEU A 44 33.62 -27.17 -3.53
CA LEU A 44 32.64 -27.09 -2.45
C LEU A 44 32.68 -25.75 -1.72
N GLU A 45 33.87 -25.18 -1.50
CA GLU A 45 34.01 -23.85 -0.91
C GLU A 45 33.38 -22.75 -1.77
N VAL A 46 33.59 -22.80 -3.09
CA VAL A 46 32.97 -21.84 -4.03
C VAL A 46 31.45 -21.97 -4.03
N VAL A 47 30.92 -23.20 -4.00
CA VAL A 47 29.47 -23.44 -3.94
C VAL A 47 28.89 -22.95 -2.61
N ASP A 48 29.57 -23.19 -1.49
CA ASP A 48 29.13 -22.73 -0.17
C ASP A 48 29.09 -21.19 -0.10
N GLN A 49 30.12 -20.52 -0.59
CA GLN A 49 30.13 -19.06 -0.69
C GLN A 49 28.99 -18.53 -1.56
N ARG A 50 28.71 -19.18 -2.70
CA ARG A 50 27.58 -18.80 -3.58
C ARG A 50 26.24 -19.02 -2.89
N LYS A 51 26.08 -20.13 -2.16
CA LYS A 51 24.89 -20.44 -1.37
C LYS A 51 24.62 -19.37 -0.33
N ARG A 52 25.63 -18.96 0.45
CA ARG A 52 25.50 -17.91 1.47
C ARG A 52 25.01 -16.59 0.87
N ARG A 53 25.57 -16.16 -0.27
CA ARG A 53 25.13 -14.94 -0.97
C ARG A 53 23.66 -15.01 -1.40
N LEU A 54 23.26 -16.15 -1.98
CA LEU A 54 21.87 -16.35 -2.40
C LEU A 54 20.90 -16.40 -1.20
N GLU A 55 21.31 -16.97 -0.06
CA GLU A 55 20.52 -16.97 1.17
C GLU A 55 20.33 -15.56 1.74
N GLU A 56 21.37 -14.73 1.72
CA GLU A 56 21.30 -13.32 2.10
C GLU A 56 20.37 -12.54 1.16
N GLU A 57 20.52 -12.69 -0.16
CA GLU A 57 19.62 -12.10 -1.15
C GLU A 57 18.17 -12.54 -0.92
N ASN A 58 17.93 -13.83 -0.69
CA ASN A 58 16.59 -14.35 -0.41
C ASN A 58 15.99 -13.72 0.86
N SER A 59 16.78 -13.57 1.92
CA SER A 59 16.39 -12.90 3.15
C SER A 59 16.02 -11.42 2.91
N THR A 60 16.82 -10.71 2.13
CA THR A 60 16.52 -9.30 1.79
C THR A 60 15.26 -9.16 0.94
N LEU A 61 15.07 -10.02 -0.06
CA LEU A 61 13.89 -10.05 -0.91
C LEU A 61 12.63 -10.38 -0.12
N ARG A 62 12.69 -11.35 0.81
CA ARG A 62 11.58 -11.64 1.73
C ARG A 62 11.21 -10.43 2.58
N LYS A 63 12.19 -9.74 3.15
CA LYS A 63 11.94 -8.50 3.93
C LYS A 63 11.32 -7.40 3.07
N ARG A 64 11.77 -7.23 1.82
CA ARG A 64 11.18 -6.27 0.86
C ARG A 64 9.74 -6.64 0.50
N LEU A 65 9.47 -7.91 0.24
CA LEU A 65 8.13 -8.42 -0.05
C LEU A 65 7.19 -8.17 1.13
N GLU A 66 7.61 -8.46 2.36
CA GLU A 66 6.78 -8.22 3.55
C GLU A 66 6.52 -6.73 3.79
N ARG A 67 7.49 -5.86 3.51
CA ARG A 67 7.26 -4.39 3.50
C ARG A 67 6.25 -3.98 2.44
N ALA A 68 6.37 -4.51 1.23
CA ALA A 68 5.45 -4.23 0.12
C ALA A 68 4.02 -4.70 0.42
N LYS A 69 3.85 -5.91 0.97
CA LYS A 69 2.56 -6.42 1.43
C LYS A 69 1.98 -5.60 2.58
N LYS A 70 2.82 -5.10 3.50
CA LYS A 70 2.36 -4.21 4.57
C LYS A 70 1.88 -2.86 3.99
N SER A 71 2.57 -2.31 2.99
CA SER A 71 2.08 -1.13 2.26
C SER A 71 0.82 -1.40 1.45
N GLU A 72 0.64 -2.61 0.93
CA GLU A 72 -0.58 -3.04 0.25
C GLU A 72 -1.75 -3.24 1.24
N LYS A 73 -1.48 -3.73 2.45
CA LYS A 73 -2.47 -3.84 3.54
C LYS A 73 -2.88 -2.47 4.08
N LEU A 74 -1.98 -1.48 4.02
CA LEU A 74 -2.36 -0.06 4.14
C LEU A 74 -3.28 0.40 2.99
N GLY A 75 -3.54 -0.40 1.96
CA GLY A 75 -4.68 -0.28 1.05
C GLY A 75 -6.05 -0.43 1.72
N SER A 76 -6.12 -0.81 3.01
CA SER A 76 -7.30 -0.54 3.84
C SER A 76 -7.63 0.96 3.94
N THR A 77 -6.64 1.83 3.72
CA THR A 77 -6.86 3.28 3.58
C THR A 77 -7.69 3.58 2.34
N ASP A 78 -7.58 2.79 1.27
CA ASP A 78 -8.40 2.98 0.06
C ASP A 78 -9.88 2.71 0.35
N ALA A 79 -10.20 1.69 1.16
CA ALA A 79 -11.58 1.44 1.59
C ALA A 79 -12.14 2.58 2.48
N VAL A 80 -11.33 3.11 3.39
CA VAL A 80 -11.71 4.27 4.22
C VAL A 80 -11.89 5.53 3.37
N LEU A 81 -10.97 5.78 2.44
CA LEU A 81 -11.03 6.90 1.51
C LEU A 81 -12.21 6.77 0.53
N MET A 82 -12.55 5.56 0.10
CA MET A 82 -13.72 5.32 -0.75
C MET A 82 -15.03 5.62 -0.02
N GLU A 83 -15.12 5.25 1.27
CA GLU A 83 -16.29 5.59 2.08
C GLU A 83 -16.35 7.11 2.34
N GLU A 84 -15.23 7.76 2.64
CA GLU A 84 -15.16 9.22 2.77
C GLU A 84 -15.54 9.94 1.47
N ILE A 85 -15.07 9.46 0.31
CA ILE A 85 -15.46 9.96 -1.01
C ILE A 85 -16.97 9.79 -1.23
N ARG A 86 -17.55 8.68 -0.77
CA ARG A 86 -18.98 8.42 -0.88
C ARG A 86 -19.78 9.39 -0.02
N GLU A 87 -19.41 9.57 1.24
CA GLU A 87 -20.04 10.53 2.15
C GLU A 87 -19.97 11.96 1.60
N LEU A 88 -18.80 12.38 1.10
CA LEU A 88 -18.63 13.69 0.47
C LEU A 88 -19.48 13.84 -0.81
N LYS A 89 -19.58 12.80 -1.63
CA LYS A 89 -20.46 12.81 -2.81
C LYS A 89 -21.93 12.94 -2.42
N ASP A 90 -22.37 12.26 -1.37
CA ASP A 90 -23.75 12.34 -0.87
C ASP A 90 -24.04 13.76 -0.34
N VAL A 91 -23.10 14.33 0.41
CA VAL A 91 -23.21 15.73 0.87
C VAL A 91 -23.29 16.69 -0.31
N LEU A 92 -22.61 16.47 -1.44
CA LEU A 92 -22.66 17.36 -2.61
C LEU A 92 -23.85 17.11 -3.55
N THR A 93 -24.60 16.05 -3.33
CA THR A 93 -25.71 15.65 -4.20
C THR A 93 -27.01 16.37 -3.83
N CYS A 94 -27.83 16.67 -4.83
CA CYS A 94 -29.11 17.35 -4.65
C CYS A 94 -30.07 16.46 -3.85
N PRO A 95 -30.60 16.94 -2.71
CA PRO A 95 -31.49 16.13 -1.86
C PRO A 95 -32.84 15.81 -2.52
N SER A 96 -33.25 16.55 -3.56
CA SER A 96 -34.53 16.32 -4.24
C SER A 96 -34.48 15.22 -5.31
N CYS A 97 -33.35 15.01 -5.98
CA CYS A 97 -33.25 13.98 -7.02
C CYS A 97 -32.22 12.89 -6.69
N LYS A 98 -31.33 13.10 -5.71
CA LYS A 98 -30.24 12.19 -5.34
C LYS A 98 -29.32 11.75 -6.51
N VAL A 99 -29.34 12.50 -7.61
CA VAL A 99 -28.60 12.17 -8.85
C VAL A 99 -27.67 13.31 -9.27
N ASN A 100 -28.21 14.53 -9.39
CA ASN A 100 -27.42 15.68 -9.84
C ASN A 100 -26.74 16.36 -8.65
N ARG A 101 -25.56 16.95 -8.87
CA ARG A 101 -24.88 17.79 -7.87
C ARG A 101 -25.65 19.07 -7.58
N LYS A 102 -25.42 19.63 -6.40
CA LYS A 102 -25.92 20.96 -6.00
C LYS A 102 -25.25 22.06 -6.83
N ASP A 103 -26.04 22.82 -7.59
CA ASP A 103 -25.55 23.90 -8.47
C ASP A 103 -26.44 25.14 -8.46
N ALA A 104 -27.48 25.19 -7.61
CA ALA A 104 -28.40 26.31 -7.50
C ALA A 104 -28.87 26.57 -6.06
N ILE A 105 -29.01 27.84 -5.68
CA ILE A 105 -29.42 28.28 -4.34
C ILE A 105 -30.74 29.06 -4.40
N LEU A 106 -31.62 28.81 -3.42
CA LEU A 106 -32.78 29.66 -3.15
C LEU A 106 -32.38 30.83 -2.25
N THR A 107 -32.62 32.06 -2.67
CA THR A 107 -32.24 33.27 -1.92
C THR A 107 -33.05 33.50 -0.66
N LYS A 108 -34.32 33.06 -0.65
CA LYS A 108 -35.24 33.26 0.49
C LYS A 108 -34.97 32.36 1.70
N CYS A 109 -34.46 31.15 1.47
CA CYS A 109 -34.28 30.16 2.53
C CYS A 109 -32.90 29.50 2.51
N PHE A 110 -32.00 29.93 1.63
CA PHE A 110 -30.62 29.46 1.49
C PHE A 110 -30.45 27.94 1.31
N HIS A 111 -31.51 27.25 0.86
CA HIS A 111 -31.45 25.84 0.55
C HIS A 111 -30.92 25.63 -0.87
N VAL A 112 -30.00 24.67 -0.99
CA VAL A 112 -29.25 24.41 -2.22
C VAL A 112 -29.71 23.10 -2.85
N PHE A 113 -30.02 23.15 -4.14
CA PHE A 113 -30.48 22.02 -4.95
C PHE A 113 -29.79 22.03 -6.31
N CYS A 114 -30.16 21.11 -7.20
CA CYS A 114 -29.77 21.22 -8.60
C CYS A 114 -30.75 22.12 -9.37
N MET A 115 -30.26 22.80 -10.40
CA MET A 115 -31.02 23.71 -11.25
C MET A 115 -32.13 22.96 -11.99
N LYS A 116 -31.90 21.70 -12.36
CA LYS A 116 -32.92 20.84 -12.98
C LYS A 116 -34.14 20.68 -12.07
N CYS A 117 -33.93 20.38 -10.78
CA CYS A 117 -35.04 20.24 -9.82
C CYS A 117 -35.75 21.55 -9.53
N LEU A 118 -35.01 22.65 -9.38
CA LEU A 118 -35.60 23.97 -9.13
C LEU A 118 -36.43 24.46 -10.32
N LYS A 119 -35.88 24.36 -11.53
CA LYS A 119 -36.58 24.74 -12.76
C LYS A 119 -37.83 23.88 -12.99
N ALA A 120 -37.72 22.56 -12.82
CA ALA A 120 -38.87 21.67 -12.95
C ALA A 120 -40.01 22.05 -11.97
N ARG A 121 -39.69 22.39 -10.71
CA ARG A 121 -40.69 22.85 -9.73
C ARG A 121 -41.28 24.22 -10.08
N TYR A 122 -40.46 25.12 -10.61
CA TYR A 122 -40.93 26.43 -11.07
C TYR A 122 -41.91 26.30 -12.24
N ASP A 123 -41.57 25.50 -13.25
CA ASP A 123 -42.34 25.28 -14.48
C ASP A 123 -43.65 24.55 -14.17
N THR A 124 -43.63 23.57 -13.26
CA THR A 124 -44.83 22.84 -12.79
C THR A 124 -45.68 23.61 -11.78
N ARG A 125 -45.40 24.90 -11.56
CA ARG A 125 -46.07 25.78 -10.59
C ARG A 125 -46.01 25.30 -9.12
N GLN A 126 -45.17 24.31 -8.81
CA GLN A 126 -44.87 23.85 -7.44
C GLN A 126 -43.79 24.73 -6.81
N ARG A 127 -44.05 26.04 -6.74
CA ARG A 127 -43.11 27.11 -6.35
C ARG A 127 -42.81 27.15 -4.84
N LYS A 128 -42.52 25.99 -4.24
CA LYS A 128 -42.19 25.83 -2.82
C LYS A 128 -40.88 25.04 -2.65
N CYS A 129 -40.07 25.46 -1.68
CA CYS A 129 -38.80 24.82 -1.35
C CYS A 129 -39.01 23.34 -0.97
N PRO A 130 -38.28 22.38 -1.58
CA PRO A 130 -38.37 20.97 -1.21
C PRO A 130 -38.06 20.65 0.24
N LYS A 131 -37.30 21.52 0.95
CA LYS A 131 -36.81 21.27 2.31
C LYS A 131 -37.62 21.97 3.40
N CYS A 132 -38.01 23.23 3.20
CA CYS A 132 -38.75 24.01 4.21
C CYS A 132 -40.08 24.57 3.72
N ASN A 133 -40.52 24.21 2.51
CA ASN A 133 -41.79 24.62 1.92
C ASN A 133 -41.98 26.15 1.69
N ALA A 134 -40.93 26.96 1.90
CA ALA A 134 -40.95 28.40 1.63
C ALA A 134 -41.23 28.68 0.14
N GLY A 135 -42.11 29.65 -0.14
CA GLY A 135 -42.46 30.04 -1.51
C GLY A 135 -41.33 30.80 -2.21
N PHE A 136 -41.12 30.57 -3.50
CA PHE A 136 -40.09 31.27 -4.29
C PHE A 136 -40.57 31.65 -5.70
N GLY A 137 -40.10 32.79 -6.21
CA GLY A 137 -40.42 33.35 -7.53
C GLY A 137 -39.30 33.24 -8.56
N ALA A 138 -39.45 33.92 -9.70
CA ALA A 138 -38.51 33.84 -10.83
C ALA A 138 -37.10 34.34 -10.47
N ASN A 139 -37.01 35.34 -9.60
CA ASN A 139 -35.75 35.98 -9.19
C ASN A 139 -35.19 35.40 -7.89
N ASP A 140 -35.79 34.32 -7.35
CA ASP A 140 -35.43 33.80 -6.04
C ASP A 140 -34.52 32.55 -6.10
N PHE A 141 -34.11 32.12 -7.29
CA PHE A 141 -33.17 31.00 -7.47
C PHE A 141 -32.06 31.35 -8.46
N HIS A 142 -30.82 31.04 -8.09
CA HIS A 142 -29.64 31.41 -8.89
C HIS A 142 -28.67 30.23 -9.00
N ARG A 143 -27.96 30.14 -10.13
CA ARG A 143 -26.88 29.17 -10.31
C ARG A 143 -25.68 29.60 -9.46
N LEU A 144 -25.10 28.67 -8.70
CA LEU A 144 -23.93 28.91 -7.84
C LEU A 144 -22.71 29.42 -8.63
N ALA A 145 -22.54 28.96 -9.87
CA ALA A 145 -21.45 29.39 -10.76
C ALA A 145 -21.63 30.81 -11.34
N ALA A 146 -22.80 31.43 -11.19
CA ALA A 146 -23.12 32.76 -11.73
C ALA A 146 -23.09 33.86 -10.66
N LEU A 147 -22.67 33.55 -9.42
CA LEU A 147 -22.54 34.54 -8.36
C LEU A 147 -21.20 35.30 -8.50
N PRO A 148 -21.20 36.65 -8.52
CA PRO A 148 -19.97 37.43 -8.57
C PRO A 148 -19.05 37.09 -7.38
N HIS A 149 -17.74 37.13 -7.62
CA HIS A 149 -16.67 36.63 -6.73
C HIS A 149 -16.79 37.06 -5.26
N HIS A 150 -17.42 38.20 -4.97
CA HIS A 150 -17.59 38.73 -3.62
C HIS A 150 -18.62 37.96 -2.74
N LEU A 151 -19.55 37.19 -3.33
CA LEU A 151 -20.48 36.34 -2.56
C LEU A 151 -19.96 34.91 -2.32
N ARG A 152 -18.84 34.51 -2.94
CA ARG A 152 -18.19 33.22 -2.64
C ARG A 152 -17.63 33.18 -1.21
N TYR A 153 -17.27 34.34 -0.66
CA TYR A 153 -16.67 34.47 0.67
C TYR A 153 -17.68 34.56 1.81
N VAL A 154 -18.90 35.04 1.54
CA VAL A 154 -19.93 35.19 2.58
C VAL A 154 -20.48 33.83 3.01
N SER A 155 -20.52 32.82 2.12
CA SER A 155 -20.84 31.45 2.53
C SER A 155 -19.76 30.85 3.44
N ALA A 156 -18.48 31.17 3.23
CA ALA A 156 -17.42 30.74 4.14
C ALA A 156 -17.56 31.45 5.50
N PHE A 157 -17.85 32.75 5.51
CA PHE A 157 -18.02 33.52 6.74
C PHE A 157 -19.23 33.06 7.57
N VAL A 158 -20.39 32.87 6.95
CA VAL A 158 -21.61 32.39 7.64
C VAL A 158 -21.45 30.93 8.09
N TYR A 159 -20.79 30.08 7.32
CA TYR A 159 -20.48 28.71 7.74
C TYR A 159 -19.51 28.69 8.93
N TYR A 160 -18.48 29.56 8.92
CA TYR A 160 -17.57 29.71 10.06
C TYR A 160 -18.31 30.26 11.29
N SER A 161 -19.16 31.28 11.15
CA SER A 161 -19.89 31.85 12.28
C SER A 161 -20.87 30.87 12.91
N VAL A 162 -21.62 30.08 12.12
CA VAL A 162 -22.59 29.10 12.63
C VAL A 162 -21.88 27.91 13.30
N VAL A 163 -20.79 27.42 12.72
CA VAL A 163 -20.01 26.31 13.30
C VAL A 163 -19.28 26.75 14.57
N LEU A 164 -18.73 27.98 14.61
CA LEU A 164 -18.08 28.54 15.79
C LEU A 164 -19.10 28.82 16.91
N PHE A 165 -20.32 29.29 16.58
CA PHE A 165 -21.38 29.48 17.58
C PHE A 165 -21.86 28.16 18.19
N SER A 166 -21.97 27.08 17.42
CA SER A 166 -22.28 25.75 17.95
C SER A 166 -21.16 25.20 18.85
N GLN A 167 -19.89 25.50 18.58
CA GLN A 167 -18.77 25.13 19.44
C GLN A 167 -18.74 25.95 20.75
N LEU A 168 -19.12 27.22 20.70
CA LEU A 168 -19.22 28.09 21.89
C LEU A 168 -20.37 27.68 22.82
N ILE A 169 -21.50 27.18 22.28
CA ILE A 169 -22.61 26.66 23.08
C ILE A 169 -22.24 25.31 23.75
N CYS A 170 -21.35 24.52 23.15
CA CYS A 170 -20.92 23.25 23.72
C CYS A 170 -19.85 23.41 24.83
N ALA A 171 -19.15 24.55 24.89
CA ALA A 171 -18.12 24.84 25.89
C ALA A 171 -18.65 25.20 27.30
N SER A 172 -19.96 25.47 27.44
CA SER A 172 -20.60 25.77 28.73
C SER A 172 -21.18 24.54 29.42
N SER A 173 -21.19 23.37 28.76
CA SER A 173 -21.65 22.11 29.35
C SER A 173 -20.44 21.26 29.72
N ARG A 174 -19.97 21.40 30.97
CA ARG A 174 -18.92 20.55 31.54
C ARG A 174 -19.38 19.09 31.57
N SER A 175 -19.06 18.31 30.53
CA SER A 175 -18.92 16.85 30.57
C SER A 175 -18.38 16.38 29.21
N ASN A 176 -17.26 15.67 29.23
CA ASN A 176 -16.57 15.02 28.09
C ASN A 176 -15.45 15.81 27.39
N ALA A 177 -14.50 16.29 28.19
CA ALA A 177 -13.15 16.56 27.73
C ALA A 177 -12.36 15.25 27.51
N PHE A 178 -12.60 14.54 26.40
CA PHE A 178 -11.68 13.45 26.01
C PHE A 178 -11.48 13.22 24.50
N ILE A 179 -12.32 13.74 23.60
CA ILE A 179 -12.23 13.36 22.17
C ILE A 179 -11.61 14.42 21.23
N LEU A 180 -11.42 15.67 21.65
CA LEU A 180 -11.09 16.75 20.70
C LEU A 180 -9.62 17.20 20.63
N LYS A 181 -8.66 16.48 21.25
CA LYS A 181 -7.26 16.93 21.29
C LYS A 181 -6.36 16.45 20.14
N LEU A 182 -6.86 15.69 19.17
CA LEU A 182 -6.00 15.13 18.09
C LEU A 182 -6.35 15.59 16.66
N GLY A 183 -7.40 16.40 16.45
CA GLY A 183 -7.86 16.77 15.10
C GLY A 183 -7.41 18.12 14.54
N CYS A 184 -6.76 18.99 15.31
CA CYS A 184 -6.65 20.43 14.98
C CYS A 184 -5.28 20.92 14.45
N ILE A 185 -4.32 20.07 14.13
CA ILE A 185 -2.96 20.54 13.75
C ILE A 185 -2.67 20.54 12.23
N SER A 186 -3.53 20.02 11.36
CA SER A 186 -3.13 19.79 9.95
C SER A 186 -3.59 20.82 8.91
N PHE A 187 -4.38 21.85 9.24
CA PHE A 187 -5.07 22.67 8.22
C PHE A 187 -4.51 24.09 8.00
N LEU A 188 -3.30 24.39 8.48
CA LEU A 188 -2.67 25.72 8.30
C LEU A 188 -1.25 25.64 7.71
N ARG A 189 -1.07 24.78 6.71
CA ARG A 189 0.05 24.87 5.79
C ARG A 189 -0.37 24.26 4.45
N ASP A 190 -0.94 25.10 3.59
CA ASP A 190 -0.66 25.26 2.16
C ASP A 190 -1.65 26.26 1.54
#